data_AF-A0A9X4AVS3-F1
#
_entry.id   AF-A0A9X4AVS3-F1
#
_cell.length_a   1.000
_cell.length_b   1.000
_cell.length_c   1.000
_cell.angle_alpha   90.00
_cell.angle_beta   90.00
_cell.angle_gamma   90.00
#
_symmetry.space_group_name_H-M   'P 1'
#
loop_
_entity.id
_entity.type
_entity.pdbx_description
1 polymer ?
#
loop_
_entity_poly.entity_id
_entity_poly.type
_entity_poly.pdbx_seq_one_letter_code
_entity_poly.pdbx_strand_id
1 'polypeptide(L)'
;MREDILEQLVDDHLQLQGYFTRHNLKFKPRSDHLAFSKRHDSNHSDIDVVGFHPTRLGDDRVVAVSCKSWQSGFDVRSKLEEVTQNKRRGGRESWKYFRELVEPKWSEAFVDAVEAMTGTRKFTYVLAVTAIRGDRSLWENHAPFRQAIEGNPIRVLALNDMIDGVCSNLTTTVVPSQLGRTLQLLKAAGLIGKVDPSSIGGAAQQAFAAGGGRRSPSARSGARS
;
A
#
# COMPACT_ATOMS: atom_id res chain seq x y z
N MET A 1 16.13 -14.19 -2.73
CA MET A 1 15.92 -13.02 -1.85
C MET A 1 14.45 -13.06 -1.45
N ARG A 2 14.13 -12.96 -0.16
CA ARG A 2 12.73 -12.95 0.29
C ARG A 2 12.19 -11.54 0.02
N GLU A 3 11.06 -11.44 -0.68
CA GLU A 3 10.37 -10.17 -0.93
C GLU A 3 10.08 -9.46 0.40
N ASP A 4 10.20 -8.13 0.42
CA ASP A 4 9.82 -7.34 1.60
C ASP A 4 8.33 -7.59 1.88
N ILE A 5 7.96 -7.71 3.16
CA ILE A 5 6.57 -7.94 3.53
C ILE A 5 5.67 -6.81 3.01
N LEU A 6 6.17 -5.57 2.94
CA LEU A 6 5.40 -4.45 2.42
C LEU A 6 5.06 -4.63 0.93
N GLU A 7 5.96 -5.23 0.14
CA GLU A 7 5.72 -5.53 -1.28
C GLU A 7 4.60 -6.55 -1.45
N GLN A 8 4.60 -7.61 -0.64
CA GLN A 8 3.52 -8.60 -0.62
C GLN A 8 2.18 -7.98 -0.22
N LEU A 9 2.19 -7.04 0.74
CA LEU A 9 0.96 -6.36 1.19
C LEU A 9 0.41 -5.42 0.12
N VAL A 10 1.28 -4.70 -0.60
CA VAL A 10 0.90 -3.89 -1.77
C VAL A 10 0.29 -4.77 -2.86
N ASP A 11 0.93 -5.90 -3.16
CA ASP A 11 0.44 -6.84 -4.17
C ASP A 11 -0.97 -7.36 -3.84
N ASP A 12 -1.17 -7.87 -2.63
CA ASP A 12 -2.47 -8.34 -2.16
C ASP A 12 -3.53 -7.23 -2.23
N HIS A 13 -3.18 -6.00 -1.84
CA HIS A 13 -4.07 -4.84 -1.91
C HIS A 13 -4.47 -4.51 -3.36
N LEU A 14 -3.52 -4.55 -4.30
CA LEU A 14 -3.78 -4.27 -5.72
C LEU A 14 -4.61 -5.38 -6.39
N GLN A 15 -4.31 -6.65 -6.11
CA GLN A 15 -5.07 -7.78 -6.65
C GLN A 15 -6.53 -7.76 -6.17
N LEU A 16 -6.76 -7.40 -4.92
CA LEU A 16 -8.10 -7.18 -4.37
C LEU A 16 -8.88 -6.08 -5.08
N GLN A 17 -8.19 -5.12 -5.67
CA GLN A 17 -8.78 -4.07 -6.50
C GLN A 17 -8.93 -4.45 -7.97
N GLY A 18 -8.55 -5.68 -8.37
CA GLY A 18 -8.66 -6.17 -9.74
C GLY A 18 -7.42 -5.92 -10.63
N TYR A 19 -6.29 -5.52 -10.05
CA TYR A 19 -5.04 -5.39 -10.80
C TYR A 19 -4.37 -6.75 -10.99
N PHE A 20 -3.81 -6.98 -12.17
CA PHE A 20 -2.75 -7.96 -12.37
C PHE A 20 -1.42 -7.32 -12.01
N THR A 21 -0.59 -8.03 -11.25
CA THR A 21 0.63 -7.47 -10.69
C THR A 21 1.88 -8.19 -11.16
N ARG A 22 3.00 -7.48 -11.16
CA ARG A 22 4.34 -8.01 -11.37
C ARG A 22 5.30 -7.36 -10.40
N HIS A 23 6.14 -8.18 -9.76
CA HIS A 23 7.14 -7.72 -8.81
C HIS A 23 8.50 -7.46 -9.48
N ASN A 24 9.31 -6.63 -8.83
CA ASN A 24 10.75 -6.48 -9.09
C ASN A 24 11.08 -6.14 -10.56
N LEU A 25 10.39 -5.17 -11.13
CA LEU A 25 10.66 -4.71 -12.50
C LEU A 25 11.97 -3.91 -12.53
N LYS A 26 13.01 -4.53 -13.07
CA LYS A 26 14.37 -3.99 -13.16
C LYS A 26 14.41 -2.82 -14.16
N PHE A 27 15.05 -1.72 -13.80
CA PHE A 27 15.35 -0.59 -14.69
C PHE A 27 16.72 0.02 -14.40
N LYS A 28 17.34 0.64 -15.41
CA LYS A 28 18.56 1.45 -15.26
C LYS A 28 18.73 2.39 -16.47
N PRO A 29 19.47 3.50 -16.32
CA PRO A 29 19.79 4.40 -17.43
C PRO A 29 20.42 3.65 -18.61
N ARG A 30 20.12 4.11 -19.83
CA ARG A 30 20.76 3.61 -21.04
C ARG A 30 22.25 3.92 -21.00
N SER A 31 23.07 2.96 -21.43
CA SER A 31 24.54 3.09 -21.37
C SER A 31 25.10 4.14 -22.33
N ASP A 32 24.33 4.53 -23.34
CA ASP A 32 24.63 5.58 -24.32
C ASP A 32 24.11 6.97 -23.91
N HIS A 33 23.43 7.09 -22.77
CA HIS A 33 22.95 8.38 -22.27
C HIS A 33 24.15 9.30 -21.94
N LEU A 34 24.10 10.58 -22.33
CA LEU A 34 25.24 11.52 -22.19
C LEU A 34 25.73 11.65 -20.74
N ALA A 35 24.81 11.66 -19.77
CA ALA A 35 25.12 11.71 -18.34
C ALA A 35 25.40 10.33 -17.69
N PHE A 36 25.51 9.26 -18.47
CA PHE A 36 25.75 7.91 -17.95
C PHE A 36 27.16 7.79 -17.35
N SER A 37 27.24 7.28 -16.13
CA SER A 37 28.49 6.95 -15.45
C SER A 37 28.52 5.46 -15.13
N LYS A 38 29.42 4.71 -15.77
CA LYS A 38 29.59 3.28 -15.52
C LYS A 38 29.78 2.96 -14.03
N ARG A 39 30.47 3.82 -13.28
CA ARG A 39 30.70 3.62 -11.84
C ARG A 39 29.41 3.73 -11.01
N HIS A 40 28.47 4.58 -11.40
CA HIS A 40 27.30 4.92 -10.60
C HIS A 40 25.99 4.32 -11.13
N ASP A 41 25.93 4.02 -12.43
CA ASP A 41 24.68 3.68 -13.13
C ASP A 41 24.62 2.24 -13.65
N SER A 42 25.64 1.42 -13.41
CA SER A 42 25.67 0.02 -13.89
C SER A 42 24.70 -0.91 -13.16
N ASN A 43 24.32 -0.55 -11.92
CA ASN A 43 23.49 -1.40 -11.06
C ASN A 43 22.00 -1.07 -11.23
N HIS A 44 21.19 -2.09 -11.48
CA HIS A 44 19.75 -1.93 -11.63
C HIS A 44 19.09 -1.34 -10.38
N SER A 45 17.97 -0.67 -10.64
CA SER A 45 16.93 -0.33 -9.69
C SER A 45 15.71 -1.18 -9.95
N ASP A 46 14.81 -1.23 -9.00
CA ASP A 46 13.57 -2.00 -9.09
C ASP A 46 12.38 -1.08 -8.90
N ILE A 47 11.36 -1.28 -9.74
CA ILE A 47 9.99 -0.94 -9.38
C ILE A 47 9.48 -2.15 -8.62
N ASP A 48 9.13 -1.94 -7.36
CA ASP A 48 8.90 -3.03 -6.42
C ASP A 48 7.63 -3.82 -6.83
N VAL A 49 6.55 -3.11 -7.17
CA VAL A 49 5.32 -3.70 -7.74
C VAL A 49 4.80 -2.85 -8.90
N VAL A 50 4.42 -3.47 -10.00
CA VAL A 50 3.65 -2.83 -11.08
C VAL A 50 2.29 -3.50 -11.16
N GLY A 51 1.21 -2.73 -11.11
CA GLY A 51 -0.16 -3.19 -11.29
C GLY A 51 -0.75 -2.71 -12.61
N PHE A 52 -1.44 -3.58 -13.32
CA PHE A 52 -2.25 -3.26 -14.51
C PHE A 52 -3.70 -3.69 -14.30
N HIS A 53 -4.64 -2.76 -14.46
CA HIS A 53 -6.07 -3.04 -14.36
C HIS A 53 -6.69 -3.13 -15.77
N PRO A 54 -7.37 -4.25 -16.12
CA PRO A 54 -7.84 -4.47 -17.50
C PRO A 54 -8.97 -3.52 -17.92
N THR A 55 -9.80 -3.07 -16.97
CA THR A 55 -11.00 -2.28 -17.26
C THR A 55 -10.96 -0.82 -16.77
N ARG A 56 -9.92 -0.40 -16.04
CA ARG A 56 -9.77 1.02 -15.67
C ARG A 56 -9.19 1.78 -16.87
N LEU A 57 -9.52 3.07 -16.95
CA LEU A 57 -9.03 3.99 -17.98
C LEU A 57 -8.22 5.10 -17.31
N GLY A 58 -7.39 5.78 -18.12
CA GLY A 58 -6.54 6.88 -17.63
C GLY A 58 -5.37 6.40 -16.77
N ASP A 59 -4.84 7.30 -15.95
CA ASP A 59 -3.60 7.11 -15.19
C ASP A 59 -3.71 5.97 -14.17
N ASP A 60 -4.90 5.73 -13.62
CA ASP A 60 -5.13 4.64 -12.65
C ASP A 60 -5.19 3.25 -13.30
N ARG A 61 -5.11 3.14 -14.62
CA ARG A 61 -5.00 1.84 -15.30
C ARG A 61 -3.70 1.13 -14.93
N VAL A 62 -2.62 1.89 -14.75
CA VAL A 62 -1.31 1.37 -14.39
C VAL A 62 -0.84 2.04 -13.12
N VAL A 63 -0.38 1.25 -12.15
CA VAL A 63 0.29 1.75 -10.95
C VAL A 63 1.72 1.23 -10.91
N ALA A 64 2.68 2.12 -10.67
CA ALA A 64 4.08 1.77 -10.48
C ALA A 64 4.47 2.11 -9.05
N VAL A 65 4.70 1.08 -8.24
CA VAL A 65 4.86 1.20 -6.79
C VAL A 65 6.31 1.04 -6.38
N SER A 66 6.81 1.98 -5.57
CA SER A 66 8.01 1.77 -4.77
C SER A 66 7.67 1.65 -3.30
N CYS A 67 8.21 0.62 -2.65
CA CYS A 67 8.04 0.29 -1.25
C CYS A 67 9.20 0.82 -0.41
N LYS A 68 8.88 1.41 0.74
CA LYS A 68 9.84 1.84 1.77
C LYS A 68 9.32 1.43 3.15
N SER A 69 9.73 0.25 3.61
CA SER A 69 9.36 -0.39 4.88
C SER A 69 10.04 0.21 6.12
N TRP A 70 10.16 1.54 6.18
CA TRP A 70 10.83 2.23 7.28
C TRP A 70 10.03 2.10 8.57
N GLN A 71 10.66 1.53 9.60
CA GLN A 71 10.05 1.27 10.91
C GLN A 71 9.63 2.57 11.63
N SER A 72 10.37 3.66 11.41
CA SER A 72 10.01 4.98 11.93
C SER A 72 8.90 5.68 11.14
N GLY A 73 8.39 5.05 10.07
CA GLY A 73 7.48 5.69 9.11
C GLY A 73 8.17 6.72 8.20
N PHE A 74 7.33 7.39 7.41
CA PHE A 74 7.66 8.37 6.40
C PHE A 74 7.24 9.77 6.85
N ASP A 75 8.20 10.55 7.36
CA ASP A 75 7.98 11.97 7.63
C ASP A 75 8.11 12.76 6.33
N VAL A 76 6.99 13.26 5.83
CA VAL A 76 6.90 13.83 4.48
C VAL A 76 7.78 15.08 4.34
N ARG A 77 7.69 16.01 5.29
CA ARG A 77 8.44 17.28 5.24
C ARG A 77 9.93 17.02 5.38
N SER A 78 10.31 16.27 6.42
CA SER A 78 11.71 15.93 6.67
C SER A 78 12.33 15.19 5.48
N LYS A 79 11.59 14.24 4.89
CA LYS A 79 12.11 13.50 3.73
C LYS A 79 12.25 14.38 2.50
N LEU A 80 11.29 15.26 2.23
CA LEU A 80 11.38 16.20 1.11
C LEU A 80 12.58 17.14 1.27
N GLU A 81 12.81 17.68 2.47
CA GLU A 81 13.99 18.49 2.77
C GLU A 81 15.29 17.70 2.61
N GLU A 82 15.33 16.44 3.05
CA GLU A 82 16.51 15.59 2.92
C GLU A 82 16.86 15.31 1.46
N VAL A 83 15.86 15.06 0.62
CA VAL A 83 16.05 14.82 -0.82
C VAL A 83 16.48 16.11 -1.53
N THR A 84 15.80 17.22 -1.28
CA THR A 84 16.07 18.51 -1.95
C THR A 84 17.39 19.16 -1.53
N GLN A 85 17.84 18.91 -0.29
CA GLN A 85 19.10 19.47 0.25
C GLN A 85 20.27 18.48 0.18
N ASN A 86 20.13 17.36 -0.55
CA ASN A 86 21.18 16.33 -0.68
C ASN A 86 21.73 15.82 0.66
N LYS A 87 20.88 15.72 1.69
CA LYS A 87 21.29 15.21 3.00
C LYS A 87 21.61 13.71 2.93
N ARG A 88 22.54 13.26 3.78
CA ARG A 88 22.89 11.84 3.92
C ARG A 88 22.10 11.18 5.05
N ARG A 89 21.56 9.98 4.80
CA ARG A 89 20.90 9.09 5.76
C ARG A 89 21.37 7.65 5.55
N GLY A 90 21.67 6.93 6.62
CA GLY A 90 22.17 5.55 6.54
C GLY A 90 23.44 5.41 5.68
N GLY A 91 24.30 6.43 5.67
CA GLY A 91 25.54 6.46 4.87
C GLY A 91 25.36 6.82 3.39
N ARG A 92 24.13 6.94 2.88
CA ARG A 92 23.82 7.26 1.47
C ARG A 92 23.09 8.60 1.36
N GLU A 93 23.24 9.29 0.23
CA GLU A 93 22.44 10.49 -0.06
C GLU A 93 20.96 10.13 -0.21
N SER A 94 20.09 10.95 0.36
CA SER A 94 18.66 10.63 0.47
C SER A 94 17.95 10.56 -0.88
N TRP A 95 18.37 11.40 -1.84
CA TRP A 95 17.83 11.36 -3.20
C TRP A 95 18.02 10.01 -3.89
N LYS A 96 19.07 9.26 -3.53
CA LYS A 96 19.37 7.97 -4.19
C LYS A 96 18.35 6.87 -3.89
N TYR A 97 17.48 7.05 -2.89
CA TYR A 97 16.35 6.16 -2.63
C TYR A 97 15.14 6.45 -3.52
N PHE A 98 15.17 7.58 -4.24
CA PHE A 98 14.11 8.10 -5.10
C PHE A 98 14.73 8.60 -6.42
N ARG A 99 15.75 7.91 -6.92
CA ARG A 99 16.53 8.36 -8.08
C ARG A 99 15.66 8.58 -9.31
N GLU A 100 14.60 7.80 -9.46
CA GLU A 100 13.57 7.93 -10.48
C GLU A 100 12.77 9.23 -10.40
N LEU A 101 12.71 9.88 -9.23
CA LEU A 101 12.02 11.17 -9.05
C LEU A 101 12.98 12.37 -9.07
N VAL A 102 14.29 12.15 -9.03
CA VAL A 102 15.29 13.23 -8.81
C VAL A 102 16.30 13.34 -9.95
N GLU A 103 16.73 12.23 -10.55
CA GLU A 103 17.83 12.21 -11.50
C GLU A 103 17.29 11.90 -12.92
N PRO A 104 17.40 12.84 -13.89
CA PRO A 104 16.68 12.73 -15.17
C PRO A 104 16.87 11.42 -15.93
N LYS A 105 18.10 10.91 -16.02
CA LYS A 105 18.39 9.62 -16.69
C LYS A 105 17.75 8.41 -16.02
N TRP A 106 17.54 8.49 -14.70
CA TRP A 106 16.84 7.44 -13.94
C TRP A 106 15.33 7.58 -14.08
N SER A 107 14.83 8.81 -14.18
CA SER A 107 13.43 9.08 -14.49
C SER A 107 13.03 8.56 -15.88
N GLU A 108 13.83 8.84 -16.91
CA GLU A 108 13.65 8.29 -18.26
C GLU A 108 13.60 6.75 -18.22
N ALA A 109 14.60 6.12 -17.59
CA ALA A 109 14.66 4.67 -17.47
C ALA A 109 13.47 4.06 -16.70
N PHE A 110 12.95 4.75 -15.70
CA PHE A 110 11.78 4.32 -14.95
C PHE A 110 10.54 4.33 -15.83
N VAL A 111 10.28 5.43 -16.54
CA VAL A 111 9.13 5.56 -17.44
C VAL A 111 9.21 4.55 -18.59
N ASP A 112 10.40 4.39 -19.20
CA ASP A 112 10.62 3.42 -20.27
C ASP A 112 10.37 1.98 -19.80
N ALA A 113 10.74 1.64 -18.56
CA ALA A 113 10.46 0.33 -18.00
C ALA A 113 8.96 0.09 -17.80
N VAL A 114 8.22 1.10 -17.32
CA VAL A 114 6.76 1.02 -17.18
C VAL A 114 6.11 0.86 -18.55
N GLU A 115 6.54 1.63 -19.55
CA GLU A 115 6.02 1.53 -20.92
C GLU A 115 6.32 0.16 -21.54
N ALA A 116 7.55 -0.34 -21.44
CA ALA A 116 7.91 -1.65 -21.95
C ALA A 116 7.09 -2.78 -21.30
N MET A 117 6.70 -2.62 -20.03
CA MET A 117 5.88 -3.60 -19.32
C MET A 117 4.40 -3.54 -19.67
N THR A 118 3.85 -2.33 -19.84
CA THR A 118 2.41 -2.09 -19.82
C THR A 118 1.84 -1.53 -21.12
N GLY A 119 2.72 -1.13 -22.05
CA GLY A 119 2.37 -0.48 -23.30
C GLY A 119 1.94 1.00 -23.16
N THR A 120 2.18 1.64 -22.01
CA THR A 120 1.78 3.03 -21.77
C THR A 120 2.77 3.77 -20.87
N ARG A 121 2.98 5.06 -21.15
CA ARG A 121 3.70 6.01 -20.28
C ARG A 121 2.78 6.73 -19.27
N LYS A 122 1.47 6.47 -19.34
CA LYS A 122 0.46 6.96 -18.38
C LYS A 122 0.27 5.97 -17.25
N PHE A 123 0.57 6.39 -16.04
CA PHE A 123 0.49 5.59 -14.83
C PHE A 123 0.40 6.49 -13.58
N THR A 124 -0.02 5.93 -12.45
CA THR A 124 0.12 6.56 -11.14
C THR A 124 1.37 6.01 -10.44
N TYR A 125 2.32 6.88 -10.08
CA TYR A 125 3.44 6.50 -9.20
C TYR A 125 2.94 6.42 -7.76
N VAL A 126 3.23 5.32 -7.08
CA VAL A 126 2.83 5.11 -5.69
C VAL A 126 4.06 4.90 -4.82
N LEU A 127 4.22 5.72 -3.79
CA LEU A 127 5.16 5.48 -2.71
C LEU A 127 4.43 4.75 -1.57
N ALA A 128 4.63 3.45 -1.46
CA ALA A 128 4.10 2.63 -0.38
C ALA A 128 5.03 2.69 0.84
N VAL A 129 4.49 3.03 2.00
CA VAL A 129 5.25 3.21 3.26
C VAL A 129 4.55 2.55 4.44
N THR A 130 5.30 2.25 5.50
CA THR A 130 4.73 1.66 6.72
C THR A 130 3.70 2.60 7.38
N ALA A 131 4.04 3.88 7.53
CA ALA A 131 3.17 4.89 8.12
C ALA A 131 3.54 6.27 7.58
N ILE A 132 2.58 7.18 7.46
CA ILE A 132 2.80 8.56 7.03
C ILE A 132 2.79 9.48 8.26
N ARG A 133 3.72 10.43 8.32
CA ARG A 133 3.76 11.52 9.29
C ARG A 133 3.77 12.86 8.57
N GLY A 134 2.86 13.74 8.95
CA GLY A 134 2.65 15.02 8.29
C GLY A 134 1.75 14.94 7.06
N ASP A 135 1.76 16.00 6.27
CA ASP A 135 0.88 16.13 5.11
C ASP A 135 1.47 15.46 3.86
N ARG A 136 0.82 14.38 3.40
CA ARG A 136 1.21 13.66 2.17
C ARG A 136 1.16 14.53 0.92
N SER A 137 0.31 15.55 0.89
CA SER A 137 0.12 16.42 -0.27
C SER A 137 1.40 17.16 -0.67
N LEU A 138 2.32 17.41 0.29
CA LEU A 138 3.61 18.03 0.03
C LEU A 138 4.50 17.19 -0.90
N TRP A 139 4.40 15.86 -0.80
CA TRP A 139 5.11 14.94 -1.68
C TRP A 139 4.36 14.73 -2.99
N GLU A 140 3.06 14.46 -2.91
CA GLU A 140 2.20 14.16 -4.07
C GLU A 140 2.15 15.32 -5.08
N ASN A 141 2.17 16.56 -4.59
CA ASN A 141 2.09 17.76 -5.41
C ASN A 141 3.47 18.41 -5.68
N HIS A 142 4.57 17.76 -5.30
CA HIS A 142 5.90 18.33 -5.55
C HIS A 142 6.18 18.38 -7.05
N ALA A 143 6.14 19.59 -7.63
CA ALA A 143 6.22 19.79 -9.07
C ALA A 143 7.46 19.16 -9.73
N PRO A 144 8.68 19.25 -9.16
CA PRO A 144 9.85 18.56 -9.70
C PRO A 144 9.66 17.04 -9.83
N PHE A 145 9.07 16.38 -8.82
CA PHE A 145 8.86 14.93 -8.89
C PHE A 145 7.84 14.57 -9.96
N ARG A 146 6.75 15.33 -10.07
CA ARG A 146 5.76 15.10 -11.13
C ARG A 146 6.36 15.32 -12.51
N GLN A 147 7.18 16.35 -12.69
CA GLN A 147 7.86 16.61 -13.96
C GLN A 147 8.83 15.49 -14.33
N ALA A 148 9.55 14.94 -13.34
CA ALA A 148 10.47 13.82 -13.55
C ALA A 148 9.76 12.60 -14.17
N ILE A 149 8.52 12.33 -13.77
CA ILE A 149 7.70 11.24 -14.33
C ILE A 149 6.67 11.73 -15.37
N GLU A 150 7.01 12.73 -16.18
CA GLU A 150 6.19 13.19 -17.32
C GLU A 150 4.77 13.70 -16.94
N GLY A 151 4.65 14.27 -15.75
CA GLY A 151 3.40 14.84 -15.22
C GLY A 151 2.45 13.82 -14.61
N ASN A 152 2.82 12.53 -14.61
CA ASN A 152 2.03 11.45 -14.01
C ASN A 152 1.67 11.74 -12.54
N PRO A 153 0.50 11.29 -12.06
CA PRO A 153 0.12 11.44 -10.65
C PRO A 153 1.08 10.72 -9.70
N ILE A 154 1.26 11.29 -8.51
CA ILE A 154 2.02 10.69 -7.40
C ILE A 154 1.06 10.48 -6.23
N ARG A 155 1.12 9.32 -5.59
CA ARG A 155 0.38 8.99 -4.37
C ARG A 155 1.31 8.45 -3.30
N VAL A 156 1.02 8.76 -2.04
CA VAL A 156 1.65 8.10 -0.89
C VAL A 156 0.62 7.20 -0.23
N LEU A 157 0.92 5.90 -0.18
CA LEU A 157 0.04 4.86 0.35
C LEU A 157 0.65 4.28 1.64
N ALA A 158 -0.06 4.40 2.75
CA ALA A 158 0.38 3.82 4.02
C ALA A 158 -0.18 2.41 4.25
N LEU A 159 0.43 1.65 5.16
CA LEU A 159 -0.04 0.32 5.51
C LEU A 159 -1.47 0.31 6.06
N ASN A 160 -1.85 1.31 6.84
CA ASN A 160 -3.23 1.44 7.32
C ASN A 160 -4.20 1.67 6.15
N ASP A 161 -3.85 2.50 5.17
CA ASP A 161 -4.67 2.71 3.96
C ASP A 161 -4.90 1.37 3.23
N MET A 162 -3.86 0.53 3.14
CA MET A 162 -3.95 -0.80 2.55
C MET A 162 -4.85 -1.74 3.35
N ILE A 163 -4.63 -1.83 4.67
CA ILE A 163 -5.42 -2.70 5.56
C ILE A 163 -6.90 -2.28 5.57
N ASP A 164 -7.19 -0.99 5.65
CA ASP A 164 -8.55 -0.45 5.63
C ASP A 164 -9.24 -0.78 4.30
N GLY A 165 -8.50 -0.64 3.18
CA GLY A 165 -8.97 -1.04 1.85
C GLY A 165 -9.26 -2.53 1.75
N VAL A 166 -8.42 -3.40 2.33
CA VAL A 166 -8.70 -4.83 2.36
C VAL A 166 -9.91 -5.12 3.24
N CYS A 167 -9.92 -4.64 4.49
CA CYS A 167 -10.95 -4.92 5.50
C CYS A 167 -12.35 -4.48 5.07
N SER A 168 -12.46 -3.34 4.38
CA SER A 168 -13.73 -2.83 3.84
C SER A 168 -14.32 -3.72 2.75
N ASN A 169 -13.46 -4.44 2.01
CA ASN A 169 -13.85 -5.36 0.94
C ASN A 169 -13.95 -6.83 1.42
N LEU A 170 -13.62 -7.12 2.67
CA LEU A 170 -13.72 -8.47 3.22
C LEU A 170 -15.18 -8.87 3.43
N THR A 171 -15.64 -9.74 2.53
CA THR A 171 -16.87 -10.52 2.67
C THR A 171 -16.57 -11.89 3.30
N THR A 172 -17.56 -12.79 3.31
CA THR A 172 -17.39 -14.21 3.66
C THR A 172 -16.76 -15.03 2.53
N THR A 173 -16.63 -14.48 1.33
CA THR A 173 -15.99 -15.16 0.19
C THR A 173 -14.49 -15.18 0.40
N VAL A 174 -13.86 -16.36 0.31
CA VAL A 174 -12.42 -16.51 0.50
C VAL A 174 -11.66 -15.66 -0.51
N VAL A 175 -10.80 -14.77 0.00
CA VAL A 175 -9.95 -13.93 -0.85
C VAL A 175 -8.75 -14.77 -1.36
N PRO A 176 -8.33 -14.63 -2.62
CA PRO A 176 -7.15 -15.37 -3.12
C PRO A 176 -5.84 -15.00 -2.40
N SER A 177 -5.71 -13.75 -1.96
CA SER A 177 -4.54 -13.22 -1.22
C SER A 177 -4.31 -13.92 0.12
N GLN A 178 -3.05 -14.09 0.53
CA GLN A 178 -2.72 -14.61 1.86
C GLN A 178 -3.11 -13.60 2.95
N LEU A 179 -2.85 -12.30 2.75
CA LEU A 179 -3.26 -11.25 3.68
C LEU A 179 -4.77 -11.22 3.86
N GLY A 180 -5.54 -11.22 2.77
CA GLY A 180 -7.00 -11.19 2.84
C GLY A 180 -7.55 -12.35 3.65
N ARG A 181 -7.01 -13.56 3.49
CA ARG A 181 -7.37 -14.73 4.30
C ARG A 181 -6.97 -14.57 5.76
N THR A 182 -5.76 -14.06 6.05
CA THR A 182 -5.35 -13.76 7.42
C THR A 182 -6.27 -12.73 8.07
N LEU A 183 -6.58 -11.63 7.40
CA LEU A 183 -7.48 -10.60 7.91
C LEU A 183 -8.91 -11.12 8.07
N GLN A 184 -9.40 -12.00 7.19
CA GLN A 184 -10.68 -12.68 7.37
C GLN A 184 -10.71 -13.51 8.66
N LEU A 185 -9.64 -14.26 8.94
CA LEU A 185 -9.50 -15.04 10.17
C LEU A 185 -9.43 -14.13 11.40
N LEU A 186 -8.66 -13.03 11.35
CA LEU A 186 -8.57 -12.07 12.45
C LEU A 186 -9.92 -11.38 12.72
N LYS A 187 -10.68 -11.06 11.66
CA LYS A 187 -12.03 -10.48 11.77
C LYS A 187 -13.00 -11.50 12.36
N ALA A 188 -12.97 -12.75 11.89
CA ALA A 188 -13.79 -13.85 12.43
C ALA A 188 -13.47 -14.16 13.90
N ALA A 189 -12.20 -14.02 14.30
CA ALA A 189 -11.76 -14.15 15.69
C ALA A 189 -12.11 -12.93 16.57
N GLY A 190 -12.67 -11.85 16.00
CA GLY A 190 -13.03 -10.63 16.71
C GLY A 190 -11.82 -9.80 17.16
N LEU A 191 -10.66 -9.98 16.51
CA LEU A 191 -9.42 -9.25 16.79
C LEU A 191 -9.34 -7.92 16.03
N ILE A 192 -10.04 -7.82 14.90
CA ILE A 192 -10.17 -6.60 14.09
C ILE A 192 -11.64 -6.37 13.70
N GLY A 193 -12.04 -5.12 13.47
CA GLY A 193 -13.40 -4.78 13.00
C GLY A 193 -14.50 -4.73 14.08
N LYS A 194 -14.15 -4.71 15.38
CA LYS A 194 -15.11 -4.30 16.42
C LYS A 194 -15.38 -2.81 16.28
N VAL A 195 -16.58 -2.48 15.81
CA VAL A 195 -17.16 -1.15 16.01
C VAL A 195 -17.30 -0.96 17.53
N ASP A 196 -16.75 0.13 18.05
CA ASP A 196 -16.91 0.49 19.45
C ASP A 196 -18.41 0.62 19.77
N PRO A 197 -18.96 -0.14 20.74
CA PRO A 197 -20.36 0.00 21.15
C PRO A 197 -20.74 1.43 21.54
N SER A 198 -19.75 2.28 21.91
CA SER A 198 -19.96 3.69 22.24
C SER A 198 -20.38 4.56 21.04
N SER A 199 -20.21 4.08 19.81
CA SER A 199 -20.54 4.79 18.57
C SER A 199 -21.96 4.54 18.05
N ILE A 200 -22.74 3.67 18.70
CA ILE A 200 -24.13 3.39 18.33
C ILE A 200 -25.05 4.09 19.35
N GLY A 201 -25.70 5.17 18.91
CA GLY A 201 -26.66 5.90 19.71
C GLY A 201 -27.77 5.02 20.31
N GLY A 202 -27.81 4.99 21.64
CA GLY A 202 -29.01 5.04 22.49
C GLY A 202 -30.05 3.90 22.49
N ALA A 203 -30.25 3.13 21.42
CA ALA A 203 -31.44 2.27 21.31
C ALA A 203 -31.18 0.76 21.49
N ALA A 204 -29.94 0.28 21.32
CA ALA A 204 -29.64 -1.16 21.33
C ALA A 204 -29.19 -1.72 22.70
N GLN A 205 -29.06 -0.88 23.72
CA GLN A 205 -28.55 -1.30 25.04
C GLN A 205 -29.61 -1.98 25.92
N GLN A 206 -30.90 -1.88 25.57
CA GLN A 206 -31.99 -2.50 26.35
C GLN A 206 -32.31 -3.95 25.93
N ALA A 207 -31.89 -4.42 24.76
CA ALA A 207 -32.19 -5.77 24.29
C ALA A 207 -31.28 -6.86 24.92
N PHE A 208 -30.05 -6.50 25.33
CA PHE A 208 -29.11 -7.45 25.94
C PHE A 208 -29.35 -7.69 27.45
N ALA A 209 -30.05 -6.79 28.14
CA ALA A 209 -30.35 -6.93 29.57
C ALA A 209 -31.61 -7.79 29.87
N ALA A 210 -32.49 -8.01 28.88
CA ALA A 210 -33.79 -8.67 29.08
C ALA A 210 -33.81 -10.18 28.77
N GLY A 211 -32.72 -10.76 28.24
CA GLY A 211 -32.66 -12.17 27.81
C GLY A 211 -32.32 -13.21 28.89
N GLY A 212 -32.03 -12.78 30.12
CA GLY A 212 -31.66 -13.67 31.24
C GLY A 212 -32.85 -14.32 31.94
N GLY A 213 -33.71 -15.01 31.18
CA GLY A 213 -34.90 -15.70 31.69
C GLY A 213 -34.58 -17.03 32.37
N ARG A 214 -34.91 -17.11 33.66
CA ARG A 214 -34.82 -18.25 34.59
C ARG A 214 -35.30 -19.58 33.99
N ARG A 215 -34.55 -20.66 34.22
CA ARG A 215 -35.09 -22.04 34.20
C ARG A 215 -35.40 -22.48 35.64
N SER A 216 -36.69 -22.66 35.94
CA SER A 216 -37.19 -23.35 37.13
C SER A 216 -37.10 -24.87 36.95
N PRO A 217 -36.79 -25.67 37.99
CA PRO A 217 -37.00 -27.11 37.94
C PRO A 217 -38.44 -27.45 38.36
N SER A 218 -39.14 -28.22 37.53
CA SER A 218 -40.46 -28.78 37.82
C SER A 218 -40.37 -29.90 38.86
N ALA A 219 -41.11 -29.77 39.96
CA ALA A 219 -41.41 -30.87 40.86
C ALA A 219 -42.41 -31.84 40.19
N ARG A 220 -42.07 -33.13 40.12
CA ARG A 220 -43.02 -34.22 39.85
C ARG A 220 -43.45 -34.83 41.18
N SER A 221 -44.69 -34.55 41.58
CA SER A 221 -45.45 -35.36 42.52
C SER A 221 -46.39 -36.28 41.74
N GLY A 222 -46.32 -37.59 41.98
CA GLY A 222 -47.25 -38.58 41.46
C GLY A 222 -47.22 -39.81 42.33
N ALA A 223 -48.22 -39.90 43.22
CA ALA A 223 -48.42 -40.96 44.20
C ALA A 223 -49.30 -42.10 43.67
N ARG A 224 -49.37 -43.15 44.51
CA ARG A 224 -50.25 -44.35 44.51
C ARG A 224 -49.65 -45.50 43.69
N SER A 225 -49.56 -46.73 44.19
CA SER A 225 -50.42 -47.46 45.14
C SER A 225 -49.65 -48.44 46.02
#